data_AF-A0A1F6NTC4-F1
#
_entry.id   AF-A0A1F6NTC4-F1
#
_cell.length_a   1.000
_cell.length_b   1.000
_cell.length_c   1.000
_cell.angle_alpha   90.00
_cell.angle_beta   90.00
_cell.angle_gamma   90.00
#
_symmetry.space_group_name_H-M   'P 1'
#
loop_
_entity.id
_entity.type
_entity.pdbx_description
1 polymer ?
#
loop_
_entity_poly.entity_id
_entity_poly.type
_entity_poly.pdbx_seq_one_letter_code
_entity_poly.pdbx_strand_id
1 'polypeptide(L)'
;MNEALFLSLSHSNKIPTIDLHGSSGIVEALEKMEKELFSFSKRKDNFVKVIYGIGEGVLKERVVESVKNHPLIKSYHIGEDGFCIVEL
;
A
#
# COMPACT_ATOMS: atom_id res chain seq x y z
N MET A 1 -5.49 -7.94 -9.69
CA MET A 1 -5.78 -6.66 -10.36
C MET A 1 -5.19 -6.62 -11.78
N ASN A 2 -5.92 -6.08 -12.77
CA ASN A 2 -5.39 -5.88 -14.13
C ASN A 2 -4.77 -4.47 -14.31
N GLU A 3 -4.04 -4.26 -15.40
CA GLU A 3 -3.28 -3.03 -15.66
C GLU A 3 -4.19 -1.79 -15.83
N ALA A 4 -5.31 -1.92 -16.54
CA ALA A 4 -6.25 -0.82 -16.73
C ALA A 4 -6.85 -0.32 -15.41
N LEU A 5 -7.24 -1.25 -14.52
CA LEU A 5 -7.73 -0.92 -13.19
C LEU A 5 -6.63 -0.26 -12.35
N PHE A 6 -5.41 -0.80 -12.37
CA PHE A 6 -4.27 -0.20 -11.67
C PHE A 6 -4.02 1.25 -12.13
N LEU A 7 -3.94 1.50 -13.43
CA LEU A 7 -3.73 2.84 -13.99
C LEU A 7 -4.83 3.81 -13.57
N SER A 8 -6.10 3.37 -13.60
CA SER A 8 -7.22 4.20 -13.14
C SER A 8 -7.13 4.52 -11.65
N LEU A 9 -6.74 3.56 -10.82
CA LEU A 9 -6.65 3.74 -9.37
C LEU A 9 -5.44 4.60 -8.98
N SER A 10 -4.32 4.48 -9.70
CA SER A 10 -3.09 5.25 -9.46
C SER A 10 -3.29 6.76 -9.54
N HIS A 11 -4.19 7.21 -10.42
CA HIS A 11 -4.57 8.61 -10.63
C HIS A 11 -5.84 9.04 -9.88
N SER A 12 -6.50 8.11 -9.18
CA SER A 12 -7.76 8.39 -8.50
C SER A 12 -7.52 8.93 -7.09
N ASN A 13 -8.11 10.07 -6.78
CA ASN A 13 -8.17 10.61 -5.41
C ASN A 13 -9.30 10.00 -4.57
N LYS A 14 -9.98 8.96 -5.09
CA LYS A 14 -11.15 8.33 -4.43
C LYS A 14 -10.79 7.11 -3.58
N ILE A 15 -9.58 6.58 -3.71
CA ILE A 15 -9.15 5.46 -2.87
C ILE A 15 -8.39 5.96 -1.65
N PRO A 16 -8.58 5.33 -0.49
CA PRO A 16 -7.78 5.65 0.67
C PRO A 16 -6.29 5.44 0.41
N THR A 17 -5.48 6.28 1.04
CA THR A 17 -4.03 6.28 0.88
C THR A 17 -3.35 6.16 2.24
N ILE A 18 -2.44 5.20 2.35
CA ILE A 18 -1.50 5.06 3.47
C ILE A 18 -0.20 5.69 3.02
N ASP A 19 0.21 6.74 3.71
CA ASP A 19 1.48 7.38 3.46
C ASP A 19 2.54 6.97 4.49
N LEU A 20 3.57 6.26 4.04
CA LEU A 20 4.65 5.72 4.87
C LEU A 20 5.96 6.50 4.72
N HIS A 21 6.10 7.41 3.74
CA HIS A 21 7.39 8.05 3.42
C HIS A 21 7.94 8.93 4.55
N GLY A 22 7.06 9.40 5.44
CA GLY A 22 7.42 10.23 6.59
C GLY A 22 7.63 9.48 7.91
N SER A 23 7.66 8.14 7.89
CA SER A 23 7.84 7.35 9.11
C SER A 23 9.29 7.42 9.59
N SER A 24 9.51 7.42 10.91
CA SER A 24 10.86 7.55 11.51
C SER A 24 11.70 6.29 11.35
N GLY A 25 11.10 5.18 10.90
CA GLY A 25 11.77 3.93 10.63
C GLY A 25 10.84 2.87 10.04
N ILE A 26 11.44 1.74 9.64
CA ILE A 26 10.74 0.62 8.99
C ILE A 26 9.66 0.02 9.89
N VAL A 27 9.95 -0.16 11.19
CA VAL A 27 9.02 -0.78 12.13
C VAL A 27 7.76 0.08 12.27
N GLU A 28 7.93 1.39 12.51
CA GLU A 28 6.81 2.34 12.59
C GLU A 28 5.99 2.37 11.29
N ALA A 29 6.65 2.33 10.13
CA ALA A 29 5.96 2.29 8.84
C ALA A 29 5.10 1.04 8.68
N LEU A 30 5.62 -0.14 9.06
CA LEU A 30 4.88 -1.40 8.97
C LEU A 30 3.72 -1.46 9.97
N GLU A 31 3.91 -0.99 11.20
CA GLU A 31 2.84 -0.89 12.20
C GLU A 31 1.73 0.06 11.75
N LYS A 32 2.11 1.21 11.18
CA LYS A 32 1.16 2.16 10.60
C LYS A 32 0.37 1.53 9.45
N MET A 33 1.06 0.81 8.56
CA MET A 33 0.43 0.12 7.44
C MET A 33 -0.60 -0.91 7.94
N GLU A 34 -0.23 -1.79 8.87
CA GLU A 34 -1.10 -2.81 9.44
C GLU A 34 -2.37 -2.18 10.05
N LYS A 35 -2.20 -1.16 10.89
CA LYS A 35 -3.31 -0.48 11.57
C LYS A 35 -4.28 0.16 10.58
N GLU A 36 -3.77 0.82 9.56
CA GLU A 36 -4.58 1.47 8.54
C GLU A 36 -5.29 0.46 7.62
N LEU A 37 -4.59 -0.59 7.15
CA LEU A 37 -5.19 -1.66 6.35
C LEU A 37 -6.36 -2.33 7.08
N PHE A 38 -6.19 -2.60 8.38
CA PHE A 38 -7.27 -3.14 9.20
C PHE A 38 -8.47 -2.17 9.32
N SER A 39 -8.20 -0.87 9.47
CA SER A 39 -9.23 0.18 9.51
C SER A 39 -10.01 0.26 8.19
N PHE A 40 -9.31 0.27 7.04
CA PHE A 40 -9.91 0.26 5.71
C PHE A 40 -10.73 -1.01 5.44
N SER A 41 -10.20 -2.17 5.84
CA SER A 41 -10.92 -3.44 5.73
C SER A 41 -12.25 -3.41 6.51
N LYS A 42 -12.25 -2.86 7.73
CA LYS A 42 -13.48 -2.67 8.52
C LYS A 42 -14.49 -1.70 7.89
N ARG A 43 -14.00 -0.68 7.19
CA ARG A 43 -14.84 0.27 6.44
C ARG A 43 -15.37 -0.28 5.11
N LYS A 44 -14.95 -1.49 4.73
CA LYS A 44 -15.24 -2.12 3.43
C LYS A 44 -14.67 -1.33 2.24
N ASP A 45 -13.53 -0.67 2.45
CA ASP A 45 -12.75 -0.11 1.36
C ASP A 45 -12.10 -1.26 0.57
N ASN A 46 -12.35 -1.33 -0.74
CA ASN A 46 -11.87 -2.43 -1.57
C ASN A 46 -10.41 -2.26 -2.00
N PHE A 47 -9.95 -1.02 -2.16
CA PHE A 47 -8.62 -0.72 -2.67
C PHE A 47 -7.94 0.34 -1.81
N VAL A 48 -6.65 0.16 -1.56
CA VAL A 48 -5.83 1.10 -0.80
C VAL A 48 -4.53 1.36 -1.55
N LYS A 49 -4.14 2.63 -1.65
CA LYS A 49 -2.83 3.05 -2.15
C LYS A 49 -1.84 3.11 -0.99
N VAL A 50 -0.71 2.42 -1.09
CA VAL A 50 0.35 2.45 -0.08
C VAL A 50 1.58 3.13 -0.68
N ILE A 51 1.94 4.28 -0.14
CA ILE A 51 3.08 5.09 -0.59
C ILE A 51 4.26 4.81 0.34
N TYR A 52 5.34 4.25 -0.19
CA TYR A 52 6.59 3.97 0.54
C TYR A 52 7.76 4.83 0.05
N GLY A 53 7.54 5.70 -0.94
CA GLY A 53 8.53 6.62 -1.48
C GLY A 53 9.48 6.00 -2.50
N ILE A 54 10.18 6.86 -3.23
CA ILE A 54 11.12 6.50 -4.31
C ILE A 54 12.58 6.30 -3.83
N GLY A 55 12.81 6.29 -2.52
CA GLY A 55 14.15 6.32 -1.92
C GLY A 55 15.00 5.05 -2.14
N GLU A 56 15.98 4.83 -1.26
CA GLU A 56 17.02 3.77 -1.35
C GLU A 56 16.51 2.32 -1.44
N GLY A 57 15.20 2.10 -1.41
CA GLY A 57 14.58 0.80 -1.66
C GLY A 57 14.33 -0.04 -0.41
N VAL A 58 14.99 0.23 0.71
CA VAL A 58 14.83 -0.57 1.94
C VAL A 58 13.37 -0.59 2.43
N LEU A 59 12.71 0.57 2.49
CA LEU A 59 11.30 0.62 2.89
C LEU A 59 10.39 -0.06 1.86
N LYS A 60 10.68 0.14 0.55
CA LYS A 60 9.97 -0.52 -0.55
C LYS A 60 10.03 -2.05 -0.40
N GLU A 61 11.21 -2.60 -0.18
CA GLU A 61 11.41 -4.05 -0.03
C GLU A 61 10.59 -4.61 1.12
N ARG A 62 10.64 -3.98 2.29
CA ARG A 62 9.92 -4.42 3.49
C ARG A 62 8.40 -4.28 3.36
N VAL A 63 7.93 -3.19 2.78
CA VAL A 63 6.50 -2.97 2.51
C VAL A 63 6.00 -3.98 1.48
N VAL A 64 6.74 -4.21 0.40
CA VAL A 64 6.40 -5.19 -0.63
C VAL A 64 6.36 -6.60 -0.04
N GLU A 65 7.35 -6.98 0.77
CA GLU A 65 7.37 -8.27 1.44
C GLU A 65 6.16 -8.43 2.38
N SER A 66 5.83 -7.40 3.15
CA SER A 66 4.66 -7.41 4.03
C SER A 66 3.36 -7.54 3.22
N VAL A 67 3.18 -6.73 2.16
CA VAL A 67 2.01 -6.78 1.26
C VAL A 67 1.81 -8.16 0.64
N LYS A 68 2.89 -8.81 0.19
CA LYS A 68 2.84 -10.15 -0.42
C LYS A 68 2.33 -11.23 0.53
N ASN A 69 2.57 -11.07 1.83
CA ASN A 69 2.26 -12.06 2.86
C ASN A 69 1.08 -11.63 3.75
N HIS A 70 0.44 -10.49 3.46
CA HIS A 70 -0.55 -9.90 4.34
C HIS A 70 -1.90 -10.61 4.24
N PRO A 71 -2.51 -11.08 5.35
CA PRO A 71 -3.72 -11.91 5.31
C PRO A 71 -4.97 -11.17 4.82
N LEU A 72 -5.01 -9.84 4.95
CA LEU A 72 -6.11 -9.03 4.44
C LEU A 72 -5.98 -8.66 2.96
N ILE A 73 -4.87 -8.98 2.28
CA ILE A 73 -4.64 -8.53 0.90
C ILE A 73 -5.00 -9.67 -0.07
N LYS A 74 -6.03 -9.46 -0.89
CA LYS A 74 -6.50 -10.41 -1.91
C LYS A 74 -5.65 -10.36 -3.17
N SER A 75 -5.29 -9.16 -3.60
CA SER A 75 -4.41 -8.94 -4.75
C SER A 75 -3.66 -7.62 -4.60
N TYR A 76 -2.54 -7.47 -5.32
CA TYR A 76 -1.75 -6.24 -5.27
C TYR A 76 -1.12 -5.96 -6.63
N HIS A 77 -0.73 -4.71 -6.85
CA HIS A 77 0.13 -4.29 -7.95
C HIS A 77 1.18 -3.31 -7.43
N ILE A 78 2.43 -3.60 -7.71
CA ILE A 78 3.58 -2.82 -7.24
C ILE A 78 3.95 -1.88 -8.38
N GLY A 79 3.79 -0.58 -8.17
CA GLY A 79 4.21 0.43 -9.11
C GLY A 79 5.72 0.68 -9.06
N GLU A 80 6.25 1.30 -10.10
CA GLU A 80 7.65 1.71 -10.16
C GLU A 80 7.90 2.98 -9.31
N ASP A 81 6.89 3.85 -9.18
CA ASP A 81 6.98 5.21 -8.61
C ASP A 81 6.84 5.30 -7.08
N GLY A 82 7.36 4.33 -6.34
CA GLY A 82 7.39 4.44 -4.87
C GLY A 82 6.04 4.20 -4.18
N PHE A 83 5.11 3.51 -4.84
CA PHE A 83 3.84 3.09 -4.24
C PHE A 83 3.37 1.74 -4.80
N CYS A 84 2.46 1.10 -4.07
CA CYS A 84 1.67 -0.02 -4.57
C CYS A 84 0.17 0.23 -4.32
N ILE A 85 -0.67 -0.54 -5.00
CA ILE A 85 -2.10 -0.58 -4.76
C ILE A 85 -2.47 -2.00 -4.37
N VAL A 86 -3.21 -2.12 -3.28
CA VAL A 86 -3.64 -3.39 -2.72
C VAL A 86 -5.16 -3.47 -2.71
N GLU A 87 -5.67 -4.68 -2.95
CA GLU A 87 -7.08 -5.04 -2.83
C GLU A 87 -7.29 -5.77 -1.49
N LEU A 88 -8.24 -5.29 -0.69
CA LEU A 88 -8.61 -5.86 0.62
C LEU A 88 -9.75 -6.88 0.53
#